data_AF-A0A7X0KUF9-F1
#
_entry.id   AF-A0A7X0KUF9-F1
#
_cell.length_a   1.000
_cell.length_b   1.000
_cell.length_c   1.000
_cell.angle_alpha   90.00
_cell.angle_beta   90.00
_cell.angle_gamma   90.00
#
_symmetry.space_group_name_H-M   'P 1'
#
loop_
_entity.id
_entity.type
_entity.pdbx_description
1 polymer ?
#
loop_
_entity_poly.entity_id
_entity_poly.type
_entity_poly.pdbx_seq_one_letter_code
_entity_poly.pdbx_strand_id
1 'polypeptide(L)'
;MLFDGARALQVSRPGLQEPSLIPSADGAIAEILLVLPDWAVTRPEFAQGYRSVIGELRRGTRFVVVHQDELDLISGWFTAAGHHLDQVTFVPVPGYVSLTDWAEDAYVALQDSDSPQTILMEPWTFARSGDALIAQYVQDFAGIPASQAPLIFQGGNILIGDSFWLLGRDYVAESAELLDSPRPPVKAPGQSIAETLRNLFNQYLDANRELLTLGTSRPIPLREYYATRSERGYTLDAPSGGVGAFQPIFHIDMFVTLLGRGEDGAYEVTVGSPRLADEVLGTVSPYALDDVYDAIAGALASAGMTVSRNPLVHRPTFVETRTLSEVDEAAAKRDSEDLRLAAAELRRLGAAADDVIHVRDWHHITWNNCLVENSESVGKHVYMPTYGASNPDLAPIDDEMEQWWTSRGFTVHRLADFSSFAERQGVVHCIKKYLARSA
;
A
#
# COMPACT_ATOMS: atom_id res chain seq x y z
N MET A 1 -8.47 -31.29 56.78
CA MET A 1 -8.95 -30.58 55.58
C MET A 1 -7.80 -29.76 55.06
N LEU A 2 -7.10 -30.26 54.05
CA LEU A 2 -6.03 -29.58 53.34
C LEU A 2 -6.69 -28.66 52.31
N PHE A 3 -6.40 -27.36 52.38
CA PHE A 3 -6.74 -26.42 51.32
C PHE A 3 -5.71 -26.61 50.22
N ASP A 4 -6.12 -27.32 49.18
CA ASP A 4 -5.43 -27.42 47.91
C ASP A 4 -6.04 -26.36 46.97
N GLY A 5 -5.19 -25.55 46.35
CA GLY A 5 -5.65 -24.41 45.55
C GLY A 5 -4.58 -23.36 45.30
N ALA A 6 -3.36 -23.79 44.99
CA ALA A 6 -2.40 -22.92 44.32
C ALA A 6 -2.90 -22.66 42.89
N ARG A 7 -3.81 -21.69 42.72
CA ARG A 7 -3.94 -21.00 41.44
C ARG A 7 -2.61 -20.32 41.21
N ALA A 8 -1.85 -20.83 40.24
CA ALA A 8 -0.70 -20.12 39.71
C ALA A 8 -1.17 -18.69 39.38
N LEU A 9 -0.54 -17.70 40.03
CA LEU A 9 -0.66 -16.31 39.61
C LEU A 9 -0.23 -16.28 38.15
N GLN A 10 -1.21 -16.17 37.26
CA GLN A 10 -0.96 -15.80 35.87
C GLN A 10 -0.31 -14.42 35.97
N VAL A 11 1.01 -14.38 35.81
CA VAL A 11 1.75 -13.13 35.81
C VAL A 11 1.25 -12.37 34.59
N SER A 12 0.37 -11.39 34.80
CA SER A 12 -0.04 -10.46 33.76
C SER A 12 1.24 -9.81 33.23
N ARG A 13 1.67 -10.20 32.04
CA ARG A 13 2.75 -9.51 31.34
C ARG A 13 2.13 -8.21 30.84
N PRO A 14 2.63 -7.03 31.23
CA PRO A 14 2.14 -5.80 30.62
C PRO A 14 2.41 -5.84 29.11
N GLY A 15 1.37 -5.63 28.30
CA GLY A 15 1.46 -5.61 26.83
C GLY A 15 0.61 -6.68 26.13
N LEU A 16 0.74 -6.75 24.81
CA LEU A 16 0.13 -7.77 23.94
C LEU A 16 0.69 -9.16 24.30
N GLN A 17 -0.15 -10.19 24.31
CA GLN A 17 0.29 -11.56 24.59
C GLN A 17 0.64 -12.33 23.31
N GLU A 18 -0.29 -12.38 22.37
CA GLU A 18 -0.20 -13.08 21.09
C GLU A 18 -0.86 -12.24 20.01
N PRO A 19 -0.28 -11.08 19.65
CA PRO A 19 -0.84 -10.24 18.60
C PRO A 19 -0.90 -11.01 17.28
N SER A 20 -1.96 -10.77 16.52
CA SER A 20 -2.15 -11.32 15.19
C SER A 20 -2.77 -10.28 14.28
N LEU A 21 -2.11 -10.04 13.14
CA LEU A 21 -2.57 -9.06 12.16
C LEU A 21 -3.88 -9.52 11.51
N ILE A 22 -4.71 -8.55 11.11
CA ILE A 22 -5.92 -8.84 10.32
C ILE A 22 -5.50 -9.28 8.89
N PRO A 23 -6.00 -10.43 8.38
CA PRO A 23 -5.64 -10.92 7.04
C PRO A 23 -5.96 -9.95 5.89
N SER A 24 -5.11 -9.95 4.85
CA SER A 24 -5.28 -9.13 3.65
C SER A 24 -6.26 -9.70 2.64
N ALA A 25 -6.49 -11.01 2.65
CA ALA A 25 -7.34 -11.72 1.67
C ALA A 25 -8.29 -12.73 2.33
N ASP A 26 -7.79 -13.51 3.29
CA ASP A 26 -8.55 -14.59 3.93
C ASP A 26 -9.69 -14.06 4.82
N GLY A 27 -10.87 -14.65 4.68
CA GLY A 27 -12.08 -14.27 5.41
C GLY A 27 -12.86 -13.13 4.76
N ALA A 28 -14.12 -13.01 5.17
CA ALA A 28 -15.05 -11.99 4.73
C ALA A 28 -14.65 -10.61 5.32
N ILE A 29 -14.64 -9.56 4.51
CA ILE A 29 -14.47 -8.16 4.96
C ILE A 29 -15.66 -7.79 5.84
N ALA A 30 -15.44 -7.79 7.16
CA ALA A 30 -16.47 -7.53 8.15
C ALA A 30 -16.51 -6.06 8.56
N GLU A 31 -15.34 -5.42 8.68
CA GLU A 31 -15.23 -4.02 9.09
C GLU A 31 -14.02 -3.35 8.45
N ILE A 32 -14.23 -2.15 7.95
CA ILE A 32 -13.24 -1.37 7.22
C ILE A 32 -13.21 0.07 7.72
N LEU A 33 -12.02 0.65 7.77
CA LEU A 33 -11.80 2.06 8.04
C LEU A 33 -11.51 2.81 6.75
N LEU A 34 -12.14 3.96 6.56
CA LEU A 34 -11.87 4.91 5.48
C LEU A 34 -11.51 6.28 6.05
N VAL A 35 -10.67 7.03 5.33
CA VAL A 35 -10.32 8.42 5.66
C VAL A 35 -10.77 9.31 4.52
N LEU A 36 -11.72 10.19 4.79
CA LEU A 36 -12.38 11.07 3.82
C LEU A 36 -12.06 12.54 4.15
N PRO A 37 -10.90 13.05 3.69
CA PRO A 37 -10.62 14.49 3.79
C PRO A 37 -11.52 15.30 2.87
N ASP A 38 -11.73 16.59 3.17
CA ASP A 38 -12.69 17.44 2.44
C ASP A 38 -12.45 17.49 0.94
N TRP A 39 -11.18 17.52 0.54
CA TRP A 39 -10.81 17.54 -0.87
C TRP A 39 -11.17 16.23 -1.59
N ALA A 40 -11.16 15.08 -0.91
CA ALA A 40 -11.54 13.80 -1.50
C ALA A 40 -13.07 13.69 -1.65
N VAL A 41 -13.80 14.35 -0.76
CA VAL A 41 -15.27 14.38 -0.78
C VAL A 41 -15.81 15.34 -1.84
N THR A 42 -15.16 16.49 -2.00
CA THR A 42 -15.64 17.57 -2.88
C THR A 42 -15.17 17.46 -4.33
N ARG A 43 -14.09 16.71 -4.59
CA ARG A 43 -13.56 16.50 -5.95
C ARG A 43 -14.21 15.27 -6.59
N PRO A 44 -14.91 15.41 -7.74
CA PRO A 44 -15.72 14.34 -8.32
C PRO A 44 -14.96 13.04 -8.57
N GLU A 45 -13.72 13.11 -9.05
CA GLU A 45 -12.89 11.95 -9.38
C GLU A 45 -12.58 11.09 -8.14
N PHE A 46 -12.31 11.70 -6.99
CA PHE A 46 -12.03 10.97 -5.75
C PHE A 46 -13.32 10.48 -5.09
N ALA A 47 -14.34 11.34 -5.05
CA ALA A 47 -15.65 10.99 -4.52
C ALA A 47 -16.27 9.81 -5.27
N GLN A 48 -16.09 9.74 -6.60
CA GLN A 48 -16.56 8.61 -7.41
C GLN A 48 -15.82 7.32 -7.05
N GLY A 49 -14.49 7.37 -6.85
CA GLY A 49 -13.70 6.23 -6.38
C GLY A 49 -14.24 5.66 -5.06
N TYR A 50 -14.36 6.50 -4.03
CA TYR A 50 -14.91 6.09 -2.72
C TYR A 50 -16.32 5.55 -2.81
N ARG A 51 -17.21 6.23 -3.55
CA ARG A 51 -18.60 5.79 -3.73
C ARG A 51 -18.69 4.43 -4.43
N SER A 52 -17.78 4.13 -5.36
CA SER A 52 -17.73 2.81 -5.99
C SER A 52 -17.32 1.71 -5.01
N VAL A 53 -16.32 1.96 -4.16
CA VAL A 53 -15.91 1.01 -3.11
C VAL A 53 -17.04 0.77 -2.12
N ILE A 54 -17.64 1.85 -1.60
CA ILE A 54 -18.77 1.77 -0.67
C ILE A 54 -19.96 1.05 -1.31
N GLY A 55 -20.24 1.32 -2.60
CA GLY A 55 -21.35 0.75 -3.34
C GLY A 55 -21.22 -0.74 -3.62
N GLU A 56 -20.01 -1.22 -3.89
CA GLU A 56 -19.75 -2.62 -4.22
C GLU A 56 -19.56 -3.50 -2.99
N LEU A 57 -19.04 -2.95 -1.88
CA LEU A 57 -18.90 -3.71 -0.63
C LEU A 57 -20.25 -4.27 -0.15
N ARG A 58 -20.22 -5.51 0.34
CA ARG A 58 -21.42 -6.25 0.74
C ARG A 58 -22.22 -5.51 1.80
N ARG A 59 -23.54 -5.56 1.68
CA ARG A 59 -24.43 -5.05 2.73
C ARG A 59 -24.16 -5.78 4.03
N GLY A 60 -24.05 -5.03 5.12
CA GLY A 60 -23.69 -5.55 6.44
C GLY A 60 -22.20 -5.44 6.78
N THR A 61 -21.35 -5.03 5.85
CA THR A 61 -20.01 -4.55 6.18
C THR A 61 -20.14 -3.32 7.09
N ARG A 62 -19.37 -3.30 8.18
CA ARG A 62 -19.29 -2.14 9.09
C ARG A 62 -18.21 -1.19 8.64
N PHE A 63 -18.39 0.09 8.96
CA PHE A 63 -17.48 1.15 8.55
C PHE A 63 -17.08 2.03 9.73
N VAL A 64 -15.80 2.35 9.81
CA VAL A 64 -15.28 3.48 10.59
C VAL A 64 -14.84 4.55 9.60
N VAL A 65 -15.45 5.72 9.65
CA VAL A 65 -15.24 6.78 8.66
C VAL A 65 -14.66 8.00 9.33
N VAL A 66 -13.37 8.21 9.15
CA VAL A 66 -12.67 9.41 9.59
C VAL A 66 -12.97 10.51 8.57
N HIS A 67 -13.56 11.61 9.01
CA HIS A 67 -13.98 12.69 8.12
C HIS A 67 -13.67 14.07 8.72
N GLN A 68 -13.57 15.08 7.87
CA GLN A 68 -13.43 16.47 8.30
C GLN A 68 -14.80 17.17 8.32
N ASP A 69 -15.28 17.63 7.17
CA ASP A 69 -16.60 18.23 7.00
C ASP A 69 -17.55 17.29 6.19
N GLU A 70 -18.65 17.83 5.65
CA GLU A 70 -19.55 17.15 4.70
C GLU A 70 -20.25 15.86 5.19
N LEU A 71 -20.47 15.71 6.50
CA LEU A 71 -21.08 14.50 7.09
C LEU A 71 -22.41 14.09 6.45
N ASP A 72 -23.29 15.04 6.12
CA ASP A 72 -24.57 14.75 5.48
C ASP A 72 -24.39 14.15 4.08
N LEU A 73 -23.43 14.69 3.31
CA LEU A 73 -23.09 14.20 1.98
C LEU A 73 -22.48 12.79 2.07
N ILE A 74 -21.53 12.59 2.98
CA ILE A 74 -20.88 11.29 3.21
C ILE A 74 -21.92 10.24 3.65
N SER A 75 -22.79 10.58 4.60
CA SER A 75 -23.89 9.70 5.05
C SER A 75 -24.83 9.33 3.90
N GLY A 76 -25.06 10.28 2.99
CA GLY A 76 -25.80 10.06 1.75
C GLY A 76 -25.18 8.97 0.86
N TRP A 77 -23.86 8.82 0.84
CA TRP A 77 -23.20 7.77 0.05
C TRP A 77 -23.49 6.37 0.58
N PHE A 78 -23.41 6.18 1.90
CA PHE A 78 -23.70 4.89 2.54
C PHE A 78 -25.16 4.48 2.38
N THR A 79 -26.08 5.41 2.62
CA THR A 79 -27.52 5.15 2.45
C THR A 79 -27.89 4.87 1.00
N ALA A 80 -27.30 5.58 0.03
CA ALA A 80 -27.50 5.33 -1.39
C ALA A 80 -26.97 3.95 -1.84
N ALA A 81 -25.89 3.48 -1.22
CA ALA A 81 -25.37 2.12 -1.41
C ALA A 81 -26.20 1.03 -0.70
N GLY A 82 -27.14 1.42 0.17
CA GLY A 82 -27.98 0.50 0.93
C GLY A 82 -27.35 -0.03 2.21
N HIS A 83 -26.31 0.64 2.72
CA HIS A 83 -25.77 0.39 4.05
C HIS A 83 -26.61 1.12 5.11
N HIS A 84 -26.77 0.50 6.27
CA HIS A 84 -27.46 1.12 7.40
C HIS A 84 -26.49 1.99 8.19
N LEU A 85 -26.91 3.22 8.54
CA LEU A 85 -26.04 4.17 9.25
C LEU A 85 -25.68 3.74 10.67
N ASP A 86 -26.43 2.82 11.29
CA ASP A 86 -26.05 2.20 12.57
C ASP A 86 -24.87 1.23 12.45
N GLN A 87 -24.45 0.89 11.22
CA GLN A 87 -23.24 0.14 10.90
C GLN A 87 -22.07 1.04 10.50
N VAL A 88 -22.24 2.37 10.57
CA VAL A 88 -21.23 3.36 10.21
C VAL A 88 -20.91 4.23 11.43
N THR A 89 -19.67 4.14 11.91
CA THR A 89 -19.14 4.99 12.97
C THR A 89 -18.40 6.16 12.35
N PHE A 90 -18.91 7.38 12.54
CA PHE A 90 -18.27 8.60 12.05
C PHE A 90 -17.31 9.17 13.09
N VAL A 91 -16.07 9.42 12.66
CA VAL A 91 -14.97 9.92 13.47
C VAL A 91 -14.60 11.32 12.96
N PRO A 92 -15.03 12.40 13.64
CA PRO A 92 -14.78 13.76 13.19
C PRO A 92 -13.35 14.19 13.49
N VAL A 93 -12.70 14.83 12.52
CA VAL A 93 -11.37 15.46 12.64
C VAL A 93 -11.49 16.93 12.22
N PRO A 94 -10.91 17.89 12.95
CA PRO A 94 -11.01 19.30 12.57
C PRO A 94 -10.41 19.59 11.18
N GLY A 95 -11.06 20.46 10.39
CA GLY A 95 -10.63 20.85 9.03
C GLY A 95 -9.22 21.48 8.94
N TYR A 96 -8.66 21.96 10.05
CA TYR A 96 -7.27 22.48 10.08
C TYR A 96 -6.21 21.38 10.14
N VAL A 97 -6.57 20.13 10.42
CA VAL A 97 -5.66 18.98 10.38
C VAL A 97 -5.52 18.56 8.92
N SER A 98 -4.35 18.69 8.33
CA SER A 98 -4.16 18.23 6.95
C SER A 98 -4.17 16.70 6.92
N LEU A 99 -5.23 16.07 6.40
CA LEU A 99 -5.29 14.63 6.22
C LEU A 99 -4.98 14.24 4.77
N THR A 100 -4.20 13.18 4.60
CA THR A 100 -4.27 12.39 3.38
C THR A 100 -5.41 11.38 3.50
N ASP A 101 -5.71 10.69 2.41
CA ASP A 101 -6.77 9.70 2.35
C ASP A 101 -6.22 8.25 2.40
N TRP A 102 -4.91 8.10 2.65
CA TRP A 102 -4.19 6.83 2.71
C TRP A 102 -4.37 6.13 4.06
N ALA A 103 -5.59 5.66 4.32
CA ALA A 103 -5.96 4.98 5.56
C ALA A 103 -5.13 3.70 5.84
N GLU A 104 -4.49 3.13 4.83
CA GLU A 104 -3.71 1.90 4.97
C GLU A 104 -2.37 2.13 5.68
N ASP A 105 -1.83 3.36 5.73
CA ASP A 105 -0.39 3.51 5.93
C ASP A 105 0.05 3.79 7.37
N ALA A 106 -0.68 4.62 8.10
CA ALA A 106 -0.22 5.16 9.38
C ALA A 106 -0.20 4.13 10.52
N TYR A 107 -0.77 2.95 10.32
CA TYR A 107 -0.91 1.90 11.33
C TYR A 107 -1.20 0.54 10.68
N VAL A 108 -1.10 -0.52 11.49
CA VAL A 108 -1.68 -1.83 11.19
C VAL A 108 -2.80 -2.16 12.16
N ALA A 109 -3.74 -3.00 11.74
CA ALA A 109 -4.79 -3.52 12.61
C ALA A 109 -4.43 -4.95 13.06
N LEU A 110 -4.56 -5.22 14.35
CA LEU A 110 -4.31 -6.53 14.93
C LEU A 110 -5.33 -6.86 16.02
N GLN A 111 -5.44 -8.13 16.36
CA GLN A 111 -6.15 -8.64 17.54
C GLN A 111 -5.14 -9.31 18.47
N ASP A 112 -5.48 -9.42 19.76
CA ASP A 112 -4.68 -10.13 20.75
C ASP A 112 -5.48 -11.30 21.30
N SER A 113 -4.83 -12.41 21.68
CA SER A 113 -5.57 -13.61 22.11
C SER A 113 -6.41 -13.41 23.38
N ASP A 114 -6.03 -12.45 24.21
CA ASP A 114 -6.77 -12.06 25.43
C ASP A 114 -7.95 -11.12 25.17
N SER A 115 -8.11 -10.57 23.95
CA SER A 115 -9.21 -9.69 23.58
C SER A 115 -9.56 -9.78 22.10
N PRO A 116 -10.82 -10.11 21.73
CA PRO A 116 -11.25 -10.06 20.33
C PRO A 116 -11.33 -8.63 19.76
N GLN A 117 -11.03 -7.61 20.57
CA GLN A 117 -11.04 -6.21 20.14
C GLN A 117 -9.84 -5.92 19.23
N THR A 118 -10.12 -5.30 18.09
CA THR A 118 -9.08 -4.79 17.19
C THR A 118 -8.33 -3.63 17.84
N ILE A 119 -7.02 -3.59 17.62
CA ILE A 119 -6.10 -2.52 18.06
C ILE A 119 -5.44 -1.94 16.81
N LEU A 120 -5.32 -0.62 16.74
CA LEU A 120 -4.47 0.06 15.77
C LEU A 120 -3.05 0.21 16.33
N MET A 121 -2.09 -0.46 15.71
CA MET A 121 -0.69 -0.38 16.08
C MET A 121 0.05 0.57 15.14
N GLU A 122 0.47 1.72 15.68
CA GLU A 122 1.22 2.75 15.00
C GLU A 122 2.73 2.43 15.00
N PRO A 123 3.48 2.84 13.97
CA PRO A 123 4.94 2.80 14.02
C PRO A 123 5.47 3.83 15.01
N TRP A 124 6.76 3.73 15.34
CA TRP A 124 7.44 4.64 16.26
C TRP A 124 7.31 6.10 15.86
N THR A 125 7.31 6.35 14.55
CA THR A 125 7.05 7.66 13.96
C THR A 125 6.41 7.49 12.59
N PHE A 126 5.46 8.36 12.25
CA PHE A 126 4.88 8.45 10.92
C PHE A 126 4.81 9.92 10.48
N ALA A 127 5.75 10.34 9.65
CA ALA A 127 5.87 11.73 9.22
C ALA A 127 5.14 11.96 7.88
N ARG A 128 3.80 12.01 7.92
CA ARG A 128 2.98 12.37 6.75
C ARG A 128 1.77 13.18 7.18
N SER A 129 1.78 14.47 6.83
CA SER A 129 0.68 15.39 7.13
C SER A 129 0.21 15.28 8.59
N GLY A 130 -1.10 15.25 8.84
CA GLY A 130 -1.72 15.01 10.14
C GLY A 130 -2.20 13.57 10.34
N ASP A 131 -1.79 12.63 9.49
CA ASP A 131 -2.29 11.25 9.48
C ASP A 131 -1.90 10.48 10.75
N ALA A 132 -0.79 10.86 11.39
CA ALA A 132 -0.36 10.34 12.69
C ALA A 132 -1.35 10.64 13.83
N LEU A 133 -2.39 11.44 13.59
CA LEU A 133 -3.46 11.69 14.56
C LEU A 133 -4.65 10.75 14.37
N ILE A 134 -4.76 10.04 13.23
CA ILE A 134 -5.95 9.28 12.87
C ILE A 134 -6.28 8.20 13.92
N ALA A 135 -5.29 7.42 14.34
CA ALA A 135 -5.50 6.34 15.30
C ALA A 135 -6.02 6.87 16.65
N GLN A 136 -5.53 8.03 17.10
CA GLN A 136 -6.01 8.69 18.31
C GLN A 136 -7.49 9.13 18.18
N TYR A 137 -7.87 9.76 17.08
CA TYR A 137 -9.29 10.12 16.84
C TYR A 137 -10.17 8.86 16.76
N VAL A 138 -9.70 7.82 16.10
CA VAL A 138 -10.44 6.54 16.01
C VAL A 138 -10.62 5.91 17.39
N GLN A 139 -9.61 5.98 18.25
CA GLN A 139 -9.74 5.55 19.65
C GLN A 139 -10.79 6.35 20.41
N ASP A 140 -10.74 7.68 20.30
CA ASP A 140 -11.61 8.57 21.08
C ASP A 140 -13.08 8.48 20.68
N PHE A 141 -13.36 8.25 19.38
CA PHE A 141 -14.72 8.29 18.84
C PHE A 141 -15.31 6.92 18.50
N ALA A 142 -14.48 5.94 18.11
CA ALA A 142 -14.92 4.58 17.77
C ALA A 142 -14.58 3.54 18.85
N GLY A 143 -13.79 3.90 19.88
CA GLY A 143 -13.41 3.00 20.96
C GLY A 143 -12.47 1.87 20.54
N ILE A 144 -11.76 2.03 19.41
CA ILE A 144 -10.74 1.09 18.93
C ILE A 144 -9.39 1.55 19.53
N PRO A 145 -8.77 0.78 20.43
CA PRO A 145 -7.53 1.19 21.09
C PRO A 145 -6.41 1.43 20.08
N ALA A 146 -5.58 2.43 20.35
CA ALA A 146 -4.36 2.72 19.62
C ALA A 146 -3.14 2.46 20.52
N SER A 147 -2.07 1.95 19.94
CA SER A 147 -0.78 1.75 20.62
C SER A 147 0.35 1.99 19.63
N GLN A 148 1.57 2.09 20.14
CA GLN A 148 2.76 2.34 19.33
C GLN A 148 3.79 1.21 19.48
N ALA A 149 4.42 0.84 18.37
CA ALA A 149 5.51 -0.11 18.31
C ALA A 149 6.87 0.60 18.12
N PRO A 150 7.98 0.09 18.68
CA PRO A 150 9.32 0.64 18.51
C PRO A 150 9.95 0.22 17.16
N LEU A 151 9.18 0.35 16.07
CA LEU A 151 9.50 -0.11 14.72
C LEU A 151 9.07 0.94 13.69
N ILE A 152 9.67 0.94 12.50
CA ILE A 152 9.21 1.74 11.36
C ILE A 152 8.54 0.79 10.36
N PHE A 153 7.27 1.06 10.05
CA PHE A 153 6.50 0.32 9.06
C PHE A 153 5.36 1.20 8.54
N GLN A 154 4.78 0.79 7.42
CA GLN A 154 3.52 1.31 6.90
C GLN A 154 2.66 0.13 6.45
N GLY A 155 1.35 0.23 6.64
CA GLY A 155 0.46 -0.90 6.35
C GLY A 155 0.41 -1.28 4.87
N GLY A 156 0.52 -0.34 3.93
CA GLY A 156 0.61 -0.66 2.49
C GLY A 156 1.85 -1.51 2.15
N ASN A 157 2.85 -1.51 3.02
CA ASN A 157 4.03 -2.35 2.87
C ASN A 157 3.95 -3.70 3.62
N ILE A 158 2.77 -4.07 4.10
CA ILE A 158 2.50 -5.31 4.83
C ILE A 158 1.33 -6.05 4.19
N LEU A 159 1.51 -7.33 3.85
CA LEU A 159 0.44 -8.20 3.35
C LEU A 159 0.36 -9.47 4.19
N ILE A 160 -0.84 -9.85 4.62
CA ILE A 160 -1.04 -10.86 5.66
C ILE A 160 -1.80 -12.05 5.08
N GLY A 161 -1.13 -13.21 5.07
CA GLY A 161 -1.72 -14.50 4.72
C GLY A 161 -2.18 -15.28 5.96
N ASP A 162 -2.45 -16.57 5.77
CA ASP A 162 -2.97 -17.43 6.84
C ASP A 162 -1.88 -17.83 7.86
N SER A 163 -0.72 -18.27 7.39
CA SER A 163 0.40 -18.76 8.19
C SER A 163 1.65 -17.88 8.11
N PHE A 164 1.62 -16.82 7.30
CA PHE A 164 2.74 -15.92 7.05
C PHE A 164 2.25 -14.48 6.91
N TRP A 165 3.18 -13.54 6.97
CA TRP A 165 2.96 -12.17 6.53
C TRP A 165 4.22 -11.65 5.83
N LEU A 166 3.99 -10.76 4.88
CA LEU A 166 5.00 -10.15 4.03
C LEU A 166 5.29 -8.75 4.56
N LEU A 167 6.55 -8.39 4.63
CA LEU A 167 7.00 -7.02 4.87
C LEU A 167 7.99 -6.64 3.78
N GLY A 168 7.73 -5.54 3.08
CA GLY A 168 8.71 -5.02 2.13
C GLY A 168 9.99 -4.56 2.84
N ARG A 169 11.12 -4.78 2.17
CA ARG A 169 12.46 -4.70 2.75
C ARG A 169 12.89 -3.32 3.16
N ASP A 170 12.35 -2.28 2.53
CA ASP A 170 12.66 -0.89 2.89
C ASP A 170 12.38 -0.62 4.37
N TYR A 171 11.26 -1.12 4.89
CA TYR A 171 10.87 -0.90 6.29
C TYR A 171 11.63 -1.79 7.29
N VAL A 172 12.20 -2.91 6.84
CA VAL A 172 13.19 -3.66 7.62
C VAL A 172 14.48 -2.84 7.77
N ALA A 173 14.93 -2.19 6.70
CA ALA A 173 16.11 -1.33 6.71
C ALA A 173 15.89 -0.08 7.58
N GLU A 174 14.77 0.63 7.41
CA GLU A 174 14.43 1.81 8.24
C GLU A 174 14.31 1.45 9.72
N SER A 175 13.69 0.31 10.04
CA SER A 175 13.65 -0.18 11.44
C SER A 175 15.03 -0.51 11.97
N ALA A 176 15.92 -1.08 11.16
CA ALA A 176 17.32 -1.34 11.56
C ALA A 176 18.05 -0.03 11.86
N GLU A 177 17.90 0.98 11.02
CA GLU A 177 18.48 2.31 11.21
C GLU A 177 17.95 3.00 12.47
N LEU A 178 16.65 2.89 12.77
CA LEU A 178 16.06 3.38 14.01
C LEU A 178 16.75 2.77 15.25
N LEU A 179 16.99 1.46 15.22
CA LEU A 179 17.62 0.74 16.33
C LEU A 179 19.12 0.98 16.45
N ASP A 180 19.80 1.30 15.34
CA ASP A 180 21.23 1.67 15.32
C ASP A 180 21.46 3.16 15.63
N SER A 181 20.38 3.94 15.72
CA SER A 181 20.47 5.37 16.01
C SER A 181 21.12 5.66 17.38
N PRO A 182 21.68 6.87 17.61
CA PRO A 182 22.30 7.22 18.89
C PRO A 182 21.36 7.15 20.11
N ARG A 183 20.05 7.15 19.89
CA ARG A 183 19.00 7.13 20.92
C ARG A 183 17.84 6.24 20.44
N PRO A 184 18.04 4.91 20.39
CA PRO A 184 17.00 4.01 19.90
C PRO A 184 15.86 3.92 20.94
N PRO A 185 14.61 3.66 20.49
CA PRO A 185 13.47 3.53 21.39
C PRO A 185 13.61 2.35 22.36
N VAL A 186 14.32 1.31 21.94
CA VAL A 186 14.61 0.11 22.73
C VAL A 186 16.08 -0.27 22.59
N LYS A 187 16.64 -0.89 23.63
CA LYS A 187 18.00 -1.45 23.61
C LYS A 187 17.91 -2.96 23.69
N ALA A 188 18.71 -3.66 22.88
CA ALA A 188 18.79 -5.11 22.90
C ALA A 188 20.23 -5.57 23.22
N PRO A 189 20.63 -5.51 24.51
CA PRO A 189 22.00 -5.87 24.88
C PRO A 189 22.26 -7.36 24.60
N GLY A 190 23.30 -7.64 23.81
CA GLY A 190 23.75 -9.00 23.54
C GLY A 190 23.02 -9.73 22.41
N GLN A 191 22.13 -9.05 21.67
CA GLN A 191 21.49 -9.58 20.45
C GLN A 191 21.97 -8.82 19.22
N SER A 192 21.95 -9.47 18.07
CA SER A 192 22.12 -8.75 16.80
C SER A 192 20.89 -7.88 16.48
N ILE A 193 21.06 -6.85 15.64
CA ILE A 193 19.94 -6.01 15.18
C ILE A 193 18.88 -6.87 14.49
N ALA A 194 19.29 -7.85 13.68
CA ALA A 194 18.37 -8.74 12.97
C ALA A 194 17.51 -9.59 13.92
N GLU A 195 18.11 -10.15 14.98
CA GLU A 195 17.37 -10.90 16.01
C GLU A 195 16.43 -9.98 16.80
N THR A 196 16.90 -8.78 17.12
CA THR A 196 16.11 -7.77 17.83
C THR A 196 14.87 -7.39 17.02
N LEU A 197 15.04 -7.09 15.73
CA LEU A 197 13.93 -6.74 14.84
C LEU A 197 12.91 -7.87 14.75
N ARG A 198 13.36 -9.11 14.55
CA ARG A 198 12.46 -10.26 14.52
C ARG A 198 11.64 -10.37 15.81
N ASN A 199 12.29 -10.21 16.96
CA ASN A 199 11.62 -10.27 18.25
C ASN A 199 10.58 -9.15 18.41
N LEU A 200 10.92 -7.92 18.00
CA LEU A 200 10.01 -6.78 18.06
C LEU A 200 8.82 -6.95 17.11
N PHE A 201 9.04 -7.37 15.87
CA PHE A 201 7.95 -7.63 14.93
C PHE A 201 7.00 -8.71 15.47
N ASN A 202 7.54 -9.78 16.05
CA ASN A 202 6.72 -10.83 16.65
C ASN A 202 5.96 -10.33 17.89
N GLN A 203 6.60 -9.51 18.73
CA GLN A 203 6.01 -9.02 19.97
C GLN A 203 4.92 -7.97 19.74
N TYR A 204 5.03 -7.16 18.69
CA TYR A 204 4.15 -6.01 18.47
C TYR A 204 3.14 -6.21 17.33
N LEU A 205 3.45 -7.03 16.32
CA LEU A 205 2.61 -7.15 15.12
C LEU A 205 1.99 -8.54 14.99
N ASP A 206 2.79 -9.60 14.90
CA ASP A 206 2.27 -10.96 14.73
C ASP A 206 3.17 -12.02 15.39
N ALA A 207 2.68 -12.63 16.47
CA ALA A 207 3.46 -13.59 17.25
C ALA A 207 3.57 -14.98 16.62
N ASN A 208 2.64 -15.33 15.72
CA ASN A 208 2.39 -16.72 15.33
C ASN A 208 2.69 -16.99 13.86
N ARG A 209 2.54 -16.00 12.97
CA ARG A 209 2.80 -16.14 11.55
C ARG A 209 4.28 -15.90 11.23
N GLU A 210 4.77 -16.59 10.21
CA GLU A 210 6.13 -16.38 9.71
C GLU A 210 6.26 -15.03 9.00
N LEU A 211 7.23 -14.21 9.42
CA LEU A 211 7.61 -12.99 8.71
C LEU A 211 8.51 -13.32 7.51
N LEU A 212 8.02 -13.03 6.31
CA LEU A 212 8.79 -13.08 5.07
C LEU A 212 9.10 -11.67 4.57
N THR A 213 10.37 -11.39 4.30
CA THR A 213 10.79 -10.08 3.79
C THR A 213 10.86 -10.06 2.26
N LEU A 214 10.22 -9.08 1.62
CA LEU A 214 10.20 -8.93 0.16
C LEU A 214 11.06 -7.76 -0.32
N GLY A 215 11.94 -8.04 -1.28
CA GLY A 215 12.83 -7.05 -1.88
C GLY A 215 14.22 -7.62 -2.19
N THR A 216 15.05 -6.83 -2.84
CA THR A 216 16.40 -7.18 -3.27
C THR A 216 17.40 -7.18 -2.11
N SER A 217 18.47 -7.97 -2.23
CA SER A 217 19.52 -8.01 -1.19
C SER A 217 20.40 -6.77 -1.14
N ARG A 218 20.41 -5.98 -2.21
CA ARG A 218 21.19 -4.77 -2.40
C ARG A 218 20.28 -3.66 -2.92
N PRO A 219 20.60 -2.38 -2.68
CA PRO A 219 19.83 -1.28 -3.23
C PRO A 219 19.69 -1.41 -4.75
N ILE A 220 18.49 -1.12 -5.26
CA ILE A 220 18.20 -1.07 -6.69
C ILE A 220 18.90 0.18 -7.24
N PRO A 221 19.74 0.05 -8.29
CA PRO A 221 20.48 1.18 -8.86
C PRO A 221 19.59 2.03 -9.76
N LEU A 222 18.49 2.55 -9.22
CA LEU A 222 17.57 3.44 -9.91
C LEU A 222 18.06 4.89 -9.82
N ARG A 223 18.01 5.61 -10.94
CA ARG A 223 18.35 7.04 -10.99
C ARG A 223 17.10 7.88 -10.79
N GLU A 224 17.26 9.04 -10.17
CA GLU A 224 16.20 10.05 -10.04
C GLU A 224 15.79 10.60 -11.41
N TYR A 225 16.71 10.62 -12.40
CA TYR A 225 16.41 11.16 -13.73
C TYR A 225 16.97 10.30 -14.88
N TYR A 226 16.16 10.12 -15.93
CA TYR A 226 16.57 9.51 -17.20
C TYR A 226 16.33 10.49 -18.35
N ALA A 227 17.36 10.72 -19.16
CA ALA A 227 17.24 11.53 -20.37
C ALA A 227 17.01 10.65 -21.59
N THR A 228 16.00 10.98 -22.38
CA THR A 228 15.72 10.28 -23.64
C THR A 228 15.44 11.27 -24.78
N ARG A 229 15.56 10.79 -26.03
CA ARG A 229 15.25 11.56 -27.25
C ARG A 229 14.28 10.74 -28.09
N SER A 230 13.20 11.38 -28.51
CA SER A 230 12.23 10.83 -29.45
C SER A 230 11.99 11.78 -30.62
N GLU A 231 11.12 11.40 -31.55
CA GLU A 231 10.65 12.31 -32.61
C GLU A 231 10.00 13.59 -32.06
N ARG A 232 9.49 13.55 -30.83
CA ARG A 232 8.83 14.67 -30.15
C ARG A 232 9.82 15.59 -29.43
N GLY A 233 11.12 15.33 -29.51
CA GLY A 233 12.17 16.12 -28.86
C GLY A 233 12.82 15.39 -27.68
N TYR A 234 13.35 16.18 -26.75
CA TYR A 234 14.09 15.72 -25.58
C TYR A 234 13.16 15.59 -24.38
N THR A 235 13.31 14.51 -23.62
CA THR A 235 12.55 14.30 -22.39
C THR A 235 13.47 14.01 -21.22
N LEU A 236 13.06 14.49 -20.05
CA LEU A 236 13.65 14.19 -18.76
C LEU A 236 12.60 13.47 -17.92
N ASP A 237 12.83 12.18 -17.68
CA ASP A 237 11.93 11.29 -16.98
C ASP A 237 12.33 11.21 -15.50
N ALA A 238 11.37 11.39 -14.60
CA ALA A 238 11.54 11.26 -13.15
C ALA A 238 10.53 10.26 -12.56
N PRO A 239 10.89 9.47 -11.53
CA PRO A 239 9.91 8.69 -10.80
C PRO A 239 9.13 9.64 -9.89
N SER A 240 7.80 9.55 -9.89
CA SER A 240 6.92 10.44 -9.10
C SER A 240 6.91 10.09 -7.59
N GLY A 241 8.09 9.84 -7.02
CA GLY A 241 8.29 9.46 -5.62
C GLY A 241 7.90 8.03 -5.26
N GLY A 242 7.27 7.28 -6.17
CA GLY A 242 6.75 5.93 -5.92
C GLY A 242 7.79 4.80 -5.99
N VAL A 243 9.03 5.00 -5.56
CA VAL A 243 10.10 3.99 -5.70
C VAL A 243 10.72 3.66 -4.35
N GLY A 244 11.16 2.41 -4.19
CA GLY A 244 11.84 1.92 -2.99
C GLY A 244 13.35 1.78 -3.19
N ALA A 245 14.09 1.68 -2.09
CA ALA A 245 15.53 1.44 -2.15
C ALA A 245 15.84 -0.04 -2.45
N PHE A 246 15.06 -0.95 -1.87
CA PHE A 246 15.22 -2.39 -1.95
C PHE A 246 14.03 -3.09 -2.61
N GLN A 247 13.04 -2.34 -3.09
CA GLN A 247 11.84 -2.86 -3.76
C GLN A 247 11.44 -1.90 -4.88
N PRO A 248 10.83 -2.39 -5.97
CA PRO A 248 10.64 -1.60 -7.19
C PRO A 248 9.63 -0.46 -7.01
N ILE A 249 8.68 -0.63 -6.09
CA ILE A 249 7.70 0.37 -5.67
C ILE A 249 7.77 0.47 -4.15
N PHE A 250 7.60 1.69 -3.62
CA PHE A 250 7.69 2.02 -2.19
C PHE A 250 6.85 1.10 -1.28
N HIS A 251 5.69 0.61 -1.74
CA HIS A 251 4.84 -0.37 -1.03
C HIS A 251 4.63 -1.66 -1.82
N ILE A 252 4.62 -2.79 -1.12
CA ILE A 252 4.39 -4.10 -1.75
C ILE A 252 2.95 -4.32 -2.21
N ASP A 253 1.95 -3.70 -1.58
CA ASP A 253 0.55 -3.84 -2.01
C ASP A 253 0.26 -3.20 -3.39
N MET A 254 1.18 -2.37 -3.89
CA MET A 254 1.11 -1.80 -5.23
C MET A 254 1.50 -2.81 -6.32
N PHE A 255 2.17 -3.91 -5.99
CA PHE A 255 2.60 -4.91 -6.97
C PHE A 255 2.48 -6.37 -6.51
N VAL A 256 2.00 -6.64 -5.31
CA VAL A 256 1.69 -7.98 -4.79
C VAL A 256 0.26 -8.01 -4.30
N THR A 257 -0.46 -9.07 -4.62
CA THR A 257 -1.80 -9.34 -4.08
C THR A 257 -1.89 -10.77 -3.59
N LEU A 258 -2.48 -10.95 -2.42
CA LEU A 258 -2.78 -12.26 -1.83
C LEU A 258 -4.16 -12.75 -2.29
N LEU A 259 -4.27 -14.03 -2.66
CA LEU A 259 -5.52 -14.62 -3.17
C LEU A 259 -6.13 -15.65 -2.20
N GLY A 260 -5.39 -16.07 -1.16
CA GLY A 260 -5.72 -17.19 -0.30
C GLY A 260 -5.18 -18.52 -0.82
N ARG A 261 -5.57 -19.62 -0.18
CA ARG A 261 -5.12 -20.98 -0.57
C ARG A 261 -5.81 -21.46 -1.86
N GLY A 262 -5.01 -22.04 -2.76
CA GLY A 262 -5.47 -22.76 -3.95
C GLY A 262 -5.96 -24.18 -3.63
N GLU A 263 -6.43 -24.90 -4.65
CA GLU A 263 -6.91 -26.28 -4.50
C GLU A 263 -5.79 -27.27 -4.08
N ASP A 264 -4.55 -26.96 -4.40
CA ASP A 264 -3.36 -27.73 -4.03
C ASP A 264 -2.86 -27.43 -2.60
N GLY A 265 -3.51 -26.49 -1.90
CA GLY A 265 -3.11 -26.02 -0.57
C GLY A 265 -1.91 -25.07 -0.56
N ALA A 266 -1.33 -24.73 -1.72
CA ALA A 266 -0.35 -23.65 -1.81
C ALA A 266 -1.08 -22.31 -1.68
N TYR A 267 -0.40 -21.31 -1.09
CA TYR A 267 -0.97 -19.97 -1.04
C TYR A 267 -0.76 -19.30 -2.40
N GLU A 268 -1.83 -18.77 -2.98
CA GLU A 268 -1.80 -18.12 -4.29
C GLU A 268 -1.51 -16.63 -4.14
N VAL A 269 -0.59 -16.13 -4.96
CA VAL A 269 -0.20 -14.72 -5.00
C VAL A 269 -0.09 -14.27 -6.45
N THR A 270 -0.39 -13.00 -6.70
CA THR A 270 -0.07 -12.35 -7.98
C THR A 270 0.98 -11.26 -7.76
N VAL A 271 1.90 -11.13 -8.73
CA VAL A 271 2.95 -10.13 -8.71
C VAL A 271 2.96 -9.38 -10.03
N GLY A 272 2.82 -8.05 -9.97
CA GLY A 272 2.81 -7.14 -11.11
C GLY A 272 4.04 -7.29 -12.01
N SER A 273 3.83 -7.06 -13.30
CA SER A 273 4.84 -7.16 -14.36
C SER A 273 4.73 -5.99 -15.34
N PRO A 274 5.70 -5.07 -15.31
CA PRO A 274 5.84 -4.02 -16.32
C PRO A 274 5.97 -4.55 -17.73
N ARG A 275 6.75 -5.63 -17.93
CA ARG A 275 6.84 -6.30 -19.23
C ARG A 275 5.50 -6.68 -19.83
N LEU A 276 4.59 -7.31 -19.06
CA LEU A 276 3.27 -7.70 -19.57
C LEU A 276 2.44 -6.50 -20.01
N ALA A 277 2.49 -5.41 -19.24
CA ALA A 277 1.82 -4.17 -19.60
C ALA A 277 2.43 -3.53 -20.86
N ASP A 278 3.76 -3.44 -20.93
CA ASP A 278 4.49 -2.86 -22.04
C ASP A 278 4.25 -3.64 -23.36
N GLU A 279 4.14 -4.97 -23.30
CA GLU A 279 3.78 -5.81 -24.45
C GLU A 279 2.36 -5.52 -24.97
N VAL A 280 1.39 -5.38 -24.07
CA VAL A 280 -0.01 -5.08 -24.45
C VAL A 280 -0.15 -3.67 -25.01
N LEU A 281 0.54 -2.69 -24.43
CA LEU A 281 0.45 -1.28 -24.81
C LEU A 281 1.41 -0.90 -25.96
N GLY A 282 2.38 -1.74 -26.29
CA GLY A 282 3.44 -1.41 -27.23
C GLY A 282 4.34 -0.28 -26.70
N THR A 283 4.54 -0.22 -25.39
CA THR A 283 5.33 0.82 -24.70
C THR A 283 6.62 0.25 -24.13
N VAL A 284 7.46 1.15 -23.61
CA VAL A 284 8.61 0.79 -22.76
C VAL A 284 8.71 1.78 -21.63
N SER A 285 9.02 1.29 -20.42
CA SER A 285 9.31 2.14 -19.27
C SER A 285 10.79 2.12 -18.89
N PRO A 286 11.42 3.29 -18.63
CA PRO A 286 12.76 3.32 -18.04
C PRO A 286 12.79 2.79 -16.59
N TYR A 287 11.60 2.65 -15.97
CA TYR A 287 11.41 2.15 -14.61
C TYR A 287 10.90 0.71 -14.57
N ALA A 288 10.86 -0.01 -15.71
CA ALA A 288 10.28 -1.36 -15.79
C ALA A 288 10.88 -2.33 -14.77
N LEU A 289 12.19 -2.28 -14.53
CA LEU A 289 12.89 -3.09 -13.50
C LEU A 289 12.48 -4.58 -13.52
N ASP A 290 12.27 -5.16 -14.71
CA ASP A 290 11.63 -6.47 -14.83
C ASP A 290 12.38 -7.56 -14.05
N ASP A 291 13.71 -7.52 -14.04
CA ASP A 291 14.56 -8.45 -13.31
C ASP A 291 14.32 -8.41 -11.79
N VAL A 292 14.02 -7.23 -11.25
CA VAL A 292 13.64 -7.05 -9.85
C VAL A 292 12.29 -7.69 -9.57
N TYR A 293 11.27 -7.42 -10.40
CA TYR A 293 9.94 -8.01 -10.23
C TYR A 293 9.97 -9.55 -10.40
N ASP A 294 10.75 -10.05 -11.36
CA ASP A 294 10.93 -11.48 -11.62
C ASP A 294 11.67 -12.16 -10.44
N ALA A 295 12.67 -11.50 -9.86
CA ALA A 295 13.36 -12.00 -8.67
C ALA A 295 12.44 -12.09 -7.44
N ILE A 296 11.57 -11.10 -7.24
CA ILE A 296 10.57 -11.12 -6.14
C ILE A 296 9.57 -12.26 -6.35
N ALA A 297 9.05 -12.44 -7.57
CA ALA A 297 8.20 -13.57 -7.90
C ALA A 297 8.90 -14.91 -7.65
N GLY A 298 10.16 -15.04 -8.05
CA GLY A 298 10.98 -16.23 -7.79
C GLY A 298 11.20 -16.51 -6.30
N ALA A 299 11.36 -15.46 -5.47
CA ALA A 299 11.50 -15.58 -4.03
C ALA A 299 10.21 -16.10 -3.37
N LEU A 300 9.05 -15.55 -3.76
CA LEU A 300 7.74 -16.03 -3.30
C LEU A 300 7.47 -17.49 -3.71
N ALA A 301 7.81 -17.85 -4.94
CA ALA A 301 7.70 -19.24 -5.40
C ALA A 301 8.63 -20.19 -4.61
N SER A 302 9.84 -19.75 -4.30
CA SER A 302 10.79 -20.51 -3.47
C SER A 302 10.32 -20.66 -2.02
N ALA A 303 9.46 -19.75 -1.54
CA ALA A 303 8.78 -19.86 -0.25
C ALA A 303 7.54 -20.78 -0.28
N GLY A 304 7.28 -21.46 -1.41
CA GLY A 304 6.19 -22.44 -1.54
C GLY A 304 4.85 -21.85 -1.95
N MET A 305 4.82 -20.62 -2.47
CA MET A 305 3.61 -19.99 -2.99
C MET A 305 3.41 -20.27 -4.48
N THR A 306 2.16 -20.35 -4.90
CA THR A 306 1.81 -20.38 -6.33
C THR A 306 1.76 -18.95 -6.84
N VAL A 307 2.77 -18.57 -7.63
CA VAL A 307 2.95 -17.20 -8.12
C VAL A 307 2.41 -17.05 -9.52
N SER A 308 1.54 -16.07 -9.70
CA SER A 308 1.03 -15.61 -10.99
C SER A 308 1.52 -14.20 -11.29
N ARG A 309 1.41 -13.79 -12.56
CA ARG A 309 1.85 -12.48 -13.04
C ARG A 309 0.67 -11.77 -13.68
N ASN A 310 0.61 -10.46 -13.51
CA ASN A 310 -0.38 -9.59 -14.13
C ASN A 310 0.26 -8.27 -14.62
N PRO A 311 -0.36 -7.56 -15.57
CA PRO A 311 0.14 -6.26 -16.03
C PRO A 311 0.27 -5.23 -14.88
N LEU A 312 1.37 -4.48 -14.89
CA LEU A 312 1.59 -3.29 -14.06
C LEU A 312 2.11 -2.18 -14.96
N VAL A 313 1.42 -1.06 -15.08
CA VAL A 313 1.77 0.00 -16.03
C VAL A 313 2.55 1.10 -15.32
N HIS A 314 3.69 1.49 -15.88
CA HIS A 314 4.34 2.76 -15.54
C HIS A 314 3.90 3.82 -16.56
N ARG A 315 3.14 4.82 -16.10
CA ARG A 315 2.52 5.83 -16.96
C ARG A 315 3.26 7.16 -16.84
N PRO A 316 3.79 7.73 -17.93
CA PRO A 316 4.36 9.08 -17.91
C PRO A 316 3.26 10.14 -17.96
N THR A 317 3.43 11.21 -17.19
CA THR A 317 2.60 12.42 -17.22
C THR A 317 3.50 13.62 -17.43
N PHE A 318 3.15 14.48 -18.40
CA PHE A 318 3.89 15.72 -18.60
C PHE A 318 3.61 16.69 -17.45
N VAL A 319 4.68 17.14 -16.80
CA VAL A 319 4.57 18.05 -15.65
C VAL A 319 4.90 19.47 -16.07
N GLU A 320 6.01 19.64 -16.78
CA GLU A 320 6.50 20.96 -17.18
C GLU A 320 7.46 20.87 -18.38
N THR A 321 7.86 22.04 -18.87
CA THR A 321 8.92 22.18 -19.88
C THR A 321 10.01 23.07 -19.33
N ARG A 322 11.26 22.69 -19.58
CA ARG A 322 12.46 23.47 -19.24
C ARG A 322 13.38 23.55 -20.45
N THR A 323 14.30 24.50 -20.46
CA THR A 323 15.47 24.48 -21.34
C THR A 323 16.58 23.62 -20.72
N LEU A 324 17.52 23.12 -21.53
CA LEU A 324 18.69 22.42 -20.99
C LEU A 324 19.48 23.29 -20.00
N SER A 325 19.59 24.61 -20.26
CA SER A 325 20.24 25.55 -19.35
C SER A 325 19.55 25.61 -17.97
N GLU A 326 18.23 25.55 -17.92
CA GLU A 326 17.48 25.52 -16.66
C GLU A 326 17.64 24.18 -15.93
N VAL A 327 17.78 23.07 -16.67
CA VAL A 327 18.11 21.75 -16.08
C VAL A 327 19.50 21.79 -15.45
N ASP A 328 20.50 22.35 -16.13
CA ASP A 328 21.85 22.52 -15.58
C ASP A 328 21.86 23.40 -14.32
N GLU A 329 21.12 24.51 -14.33
CA GLU A 329 21.00 25.40 -13.18
C GLU A 329 20.34 24.67 -12.00
N ALA A 330 19.29 23.89 -12.24
CA ALA A 330 18.64 23.08 -11.22
C ALA A 330 19.59 22.01 -10.64
N ALA A 331 20.39 21.36 -11.48
CA ALA A 331 21.38 20.37 -11.07
C ALA A 331 22.45 20.97 -10.15
N ALA A 332 22.90 22.20 -10.46
CA ALA A 332 23.85 22.92 -9.62
C ALA A 332 23.23 23.39 -8.29
N LYS A 333 22.02 23.96 -8.33
CA LYS A 333 21.33 24.46 -7.13
C LYS A 333 21.00 23.36 -6.12
N ARG A 334 20.59 22.19 -6.60
CA ARG A 334 20.23 21.03 -5.76
C ARG A 334 21.43 20.15 -5.38
N ASP A 335 22.60 20.42 -5.95
CA ASP A 335 23.75 19.51 -5.91
C ASP A 335 23.40 18.05 -6.30
N SER A 336 22.48 17.88 -7.25
CA SER A 336 21.99 16.55 -7.65
C SER A 336 22.92 15.92 -8.69
N GLU A 337 23.58 14.82 -8.32
CA GLU A 337 24.41 14.04 -9.24
C GLU A 337 23.59 13.43 -10.38
N ASP A 338 22.42 12.86 -10.07
CA ASP A 338 21.55 12.26 -11.09
C ASP A 338 21.08 13.27 -12.13
N LEU A 339 20.72 14.49 -11.70
CA LEU A 339 20.31 15.54 -12.63
C LEU A 339 21.49 16.03 -13.49
N ARG A 340 22.70 16.11 -12.94
CA ARG A 340 23.92 16.41 -13.72
C ARG A 340 24.19 15.33 -14.77
N LEU A 341 24.06 14.05 -14.40
CA LEU A 341 24.23 12.93 -15.32
C LEU A 341 23.17 12.96 -16.43
N ALA A 342 21.91 13.23 -16.10
CA ALA A 342 20.85 13.37 -17.09
C ALA A 342 21.06 14.57 -18.02
N ALA A 343 21.53 15.71 -17.51
CA ALA A 343 21.87 16.87 -18.34
C ALA A 343 23.06 16.60 -19.28
N ALA A 344 24.07 15.84 -18.83
CA ALA A 344 25.18 15.40 -19.67
C ALA A 344 24.69 14.44 -20.77
N GLU A 345 23.75 13.56 -20.44
CA GLU A 345 23.12 12.65 -21.39
C GLU A 345 22.31 13.40 -22.46
N LEU A 346 21.51 14.41 -22.07
CA LEU A 346 20.79 15.27 -23.02
C LEU A 346 21.73 15.91 -24.05
N ARG A 347 22.89 16.43 -23.61
CA ARG A 347 23.92 16.96 -24.52
C ARG A 347 24.48 15.89 -25.44
N ARG A 348 24.71 14.68 -24.93
CA ARG A 348 25.17 13.53 -25.74
C ARG A 348 24.14 13.15 -26.81
N LEU A 349 22.85 13.28 -26.50
CA LEU A 349 21.74 13.10 -27.44
C LEU A 349 21.56 14.28 -28.42
N GLY A 350 22.37 15.33 -28.28
CA GLY A 350 22.46 16.47 -29.18
C GLY A 350 21.69 17.72 -28.75
N ALA A 351 21.17 17.78 -27.52
CA ALA A 351 20.47 18.96 -27.03
C ALA A 351 21.43 20.15 -26.85
N ALA A 352 21.04 21.31 -27.36
CA ALA A 352 21.66 22.61 -27.13
C ALA A 352 21.07 23.29 -25.89
N ALA A 353 21.72 24.35 -25.41
CA ALA A 353 21.35 25.03 -24.16
C ALA A 353 19.89 25.55 -24.14
N ASP A 354 19.41 26.04 -25.29
CA ASP A 354 18.07 26.62 -25.44
C ASP A 354 17.02 25.60 -25.94
N ASP A 355 17.41 24.33 -26.14
CA ASP A 355 16.47 23.30 -26.56
C ASP A 355 15.46 22.99 -25.45
N VAL A 356 14.20 22.79 -25.86
CA VAL A 356 13.10 22.43 -24.95
C VAL A 356 13.23 20.98 -24.53
N ILE A 357 13.22 20.78 -23.21
CA ILE A 357 13.23 19.52 -22.50
C ILE A 357 11.85 19.36 -21.84
N HIS A 358 11.13 18.31 -22.22
CA HIS A 358 9.86 17.98 -21.60
C HIS A 358 10.09 17.13 -20.36
N VAL A 359 9.66 17.60 -19.20
CA VAL A 359 9.77 16.86 -17.94
C VAL A 359 8.54 15.99 -17.76
N ARG A 360 8.76 14.70 -17.51
CA ARG A 360 7.68 13.73 -17.28
C ARG A 360 7.88 13.03 -15.95
N ASP A 361 6.81 12.96 -15.18
CA ASP A 361 6.74 12.15 -13.98
C ASP A 361 6.10 10.81 -14.32
N TRP A 362 6.68 9.73 -13.80
CA TRP A 362 6.17 8.38 -13.98
C TRP A 362 5.46 7.91 -12.73
N HIS A 363 4.19 7.51 -12.87
CA HIS A 363 3.37 6.93 -11.81
C HIS A 363 2.95 5.50 -12.14
N HIS A 364 2.46 4.80 -11.14
CA HIS A 364 2.11 3.38 -11.22
C HIS A 364 0.61 3.22 -11.39
N ILE A 365 0.19 2.52 -12.44
CA ILE A 365 -1.19 2.04 -12.62
C ILE A 365 -1.16 0.53 -12.44
N THR A 366 -1.92 0.03 -11.46
CA THR A 366 -1.79 -1.35 -10.99
C THR A 366 -3.13 -1.95 -10.61
N TRP A 367 -3.38 -3.17 -11.11
CA TRP A 367 -4.54 -3.97 -10.69
C TRP A 367 -4.24 -4.81 -9.45
N ASN A 368 -3.00 -4.78 -8.92
CA ASN A 368 -2.65 -5.48 -7.69
C ASN A 368 -3.22 -4.79 -6.44
N ASN A 369 -3.34 -3.46 -6.49
CA ASN A 369 -3.83 -2.65 -5.37
C ASN A 369 -5.38 -2.67 -5.32
N CYS A 370 -5.92 -3.87 -5.11
CA CYS A 370 -7.34 -4.19 -5.05
C CYS A 370 -7.71 -4.75 -3.66
N LEU A 371 -9.01 -4.92 -3.40
CA LEU A 371 -9.47 -5.60 -2.19
C LEU A 371 -9.82 -7.05 -2.54
N VAL A 372 -9.33 -8.00 -1.74
CA VAL A 372 -9.61 -9.42 -1.91
C VAL A 372 -10.36 -9.94 -0.70
N GLU A 373 -11.40 -10.72 -0.96
CA GLU A 373 -12.20 -11.44 0.02
C GLU A 373 -12.27 -12.90 -0.41
N ASN A 374 -11.65 -13.80 0.36
CA ASN A 374 -11.70 -15.23 0.12
C ASN A 374 -12.22 -15.92 1.39
N SER A 375 -13.50 -16.26 1.39
CA SER A 375 -14.15 -16.88 2.54
C SER A 375 -15.10 -17.99 2.09
N GLU A 376 -15.20 -19.03 2.90
CA GLU A 376 -16.14 -20.12 2.66
C GLU A 376 -17.59 -19.65 2.77
N SER A 377 -17.87 -18.63 3.61
CA SER A 377 -19.24 -18.20 3.90
C SER A 377 -19.81 -17.26 2.84
N VAL A 378 -18.97 -16.48 2.18
CA VAL A 378 -19.41 -15.46 1.19
C VAL A 378 -18.86 -15.71 -0.21
N GLY A 379 -17.85 -16.57 -0.35
CA GLY A 379 -17.19 -16.86 -1.61
C GLY A 379 -15.92 -16.03 -1.84
N LYS A 380 -15.45 -16.05 -3.09
CA LYS A 380 -14.28 -15.31 -3.56
C LYS A 380 -14.74 -14.05 -4.28
N HIS A 381 -14.34 -12.88 -3.78
CA HIS A 381 -14.63 -11.57 -4.36
C HIS A 381 -13.35 -10.74 -4.52
N VAL A 382 -13.27 -9.99 -5.61
CA VAL A 382 -12.24 -8.98 -5.81
C VAL A 382 -12.88 -7.66 -6.18
N TYR A 383 -12.46 -6.59 -5.50
CA TYR A 383 -12.89 -5.22 -5.76
C TYR A 383 -11.77 -4.51 -6.49
N MET A 384 -11.88 -4.51 -7.82
CA MET A 384 -10.78 -4.22 -8.74
C MET A 384 -10.89 -2.79 -9.27
N PRO A 385 -9.83 -1.94 -9.14
CA PRO A 385 -9.81 -0.63 -9.79
C PRO A 385 -9.89 -0.78 -11.31
N THR A 386 -10.46 0.23 -11.99
CA THR A 386 -10.42 0.34 -13.45
C THR A 386 -9.76 1.64 -13.87
N TYR A 387 -9.28 1.71 -15.12
CA TYR A 387 -8.52 2.85 -15.64
C TYR A 387 -8.90 3.22 -17.08
N GLY A 388 -9.67 2.37 -17.75
CA GLY A 388 -10.05 2.49 -19.15
C GLY A 388 -11.01 3.65 -19.45
N ALA A 389 -11.71 4.19 -18.45
CA ALA A 389 -12.68 5.26 -18.66
C ALA A 389 -11.98 6.60 -18.95
N SER A 390 -10.94 6.93 -18.18
CA SER A 390 -10.10 8.10 -18.38
C SER A 390 -8.97 7.84 -19.39
N ASN A 391 -8.53 6.58 -19.51
CA ASN A 391 -7.42 6.17 -20.38
C ASN A 391 -7.86 5.00 -21.28
N PRO A 392 -8.51 5.26 -22.44
CA PRO A 392 -9.11 4.21 -23.28
C PRO A 392 -8.14 3.11 -23.75
N ASP A 393 -6.84 3.41 -23.80
CA ASP A 393 -5.80 2.43 -24.12
C ASP A 393 -5.59 1.38 -23.03
N LEU A 394 -6.05 1.64 -21.80
CA LEU A 394 -6.01 0.70 -20.66
C LEU A 394 -7.27 -0.16 -20.53
N ALA A 395 -8.35 0.16 -21.26
CA ALA A 395 -9.58 -0.63 -21.22
C ALA A 395 -9.39 -2.11 -21.59
N PRO A 396 -8.53 -2.48 -22.57
CA PRO A 396 -8.23 -3.89 -22.84
C PRO A 396 -7.59 -4.61 -21.66
N ILE A 397 -6.79 -3.92 -20.84
CA ILE A 397 -6.17 -4.51 -19.65
C ILE A 397 -7.20 -4.65 -18.53
N ASP A 398 -8.12 -3.69 -18.35
CA ASP A 398 -9.26 -3.85 -17.42
C ASP A 398 -10.09 -5.10 -17.76
N ASP A 399 -10.34 -5.33 -19.05
CA ASP A 399 -11.07 -6.51 -19.54
C ASP A 399 -10.30 -7.82 -19.35
N GLU A 400 -8.98 -7.81 -19.61
CA GLU A 400 -8.11 -8.96 -19.36
C GLU A 400 -8.06 -9.31 -17.87
N MET A 401 -7.94 -8.30 -17.01
CA MET A 401 -7.87 -8.50 -15.56
C MET A 401 -9.18 -9.03 -14.98
N GLU A 402 -10.34 -8.55 -15.44
CA GLU A 402 -11.62 -9.17 -15.05
C GLU A 402 -11.67 -10.64 -15.45
N GLN A 403 -11.28 -10.98 -16.69
CA GLN A 403 -11.29 -12.36 -17.16
C GLN A 403 -10.34 -13.25 -16.35
N TRP A 404 -9.15 -12.73 -16.02
CA TRP A 404 -8.14 -13.42 -15.23
C TRP A 404 -8.61 -13.73 -13.80
N TRP A 405 -9.31 -12.80 -13.15
CA TRP A 405 -9.90 -13.02 -11.83
C TRP A 405 -11.08 -13.99 -11.90
N THR A 406 -11.95 -13.80 -12.87
CA THR A 406 -13.11 -14.68 -13.11
C THR A 406 -12.68 -16.13 -13.34
N SER A 407 -11.60 -16.36 -14.11
CA SER A 407 -11.09 -17.71 -14.37
C SER A 407 -10.55 -18.42 -13.12
N ARG A 408 -10.33 -17.69 -12.01
CA ARG A 408 -9.91 -18.22 -10.70
C ARG A 408 -11.07 -18.34 -9.70
N GLY A 409 -12.30 -18.18 -10.18
CA GLY A 409 -13.51 -18.32 -9.39
C GLY A 409 -13.85 -17.09 -8.55
N PHE A 410 -13.22 -15.94 -8.78
CA PHE A 410 -13.60 -14.70 -8.13
C PHE A 410 -14.79 -14.06 -8.82
N THR A 411 -15.73 -13.53 -8.03
CA THR A 411 -16.68 -12.52 -8.48
C THR A 411 -15.95 -11.19 -8.56
N VAL A 412 -15.90 -10.59 -9.74
CA VAL A 412 -15.20 -9.32 -9.98
C VAL A 412 -16.18 -8.16 -9.81
N HIS A 413 -15.85 -7.26 -8.88
CA HIS A 413 -16.50 -5.97 -8.71
C HIS A 413 -15.60 -4.92 -9.35
N ARG A 414 -15.94 -4.51 -10.59
CA ARG A 414 -15.26 -3.38 -11.24
C ARG A 414 -15.62 -2.10 -10.52
N LEU A 415 -14.61 -1.48 -9.91
CA LEU A 415 -14.75 -0.19 -9.28
C LEU A 415 -14.67 0.92 -10.34
N ALA A 416 -14.88 2.17 -9.91
CA ALA A 416 -14.79 3.33 -10.79
C ALA A 416 -13.38 3.52 -11.38
N ASP A 417 -13.19 4.62 -12.12
CA ASP A 417 -11.88 5.00 -12.64
C ASP A 417 -10.98 5.49 -11.50
N PHE A 418 -9.83 4.84 -11.31
CA PHE A 418 -8.86 5.16 -10.26
C PHE A 418 -7.61 5.86 -10.81
N SER A 419 -7.62 6.40 -12.04
CA SER A 419 -6.43 7.05 -12.61
C SER A 419 -5.96 8.25 -11.78
N SER A 420 -6.88 9.07 -11.26
CA SER A 420 -6.50 10.21 -10.40
C SER A 420 -5.93 9.80 -9.03
N PHE A 421 -6.27 8.60 -8.54
CA PHE A 421 -5.62 8.04 -7.35
C PHE A 421 -4.20 7.55 -7.71
N ALA A 422 -4.07 6.80 -8.80
CA ALA A 422 -2.80 6.26 -9.28
C ALA A 422 -1.75 7.35 -9.55
N GLU A 423 -2.15 8.50 -10.08
CA GLU A 423 -1.29 9.69 -10.26
C GLU A 423 -0.68 10.19 -8.94
N ARG A 424 -1.32 9.91 -7.79
CA ARG A 424 -0.85 10.25 -6.45
C ARG A 424 -0.16 9.09 -5.74
N GLN A 425 0.24 8.05 -6.48
CA GLN A 425 0.92 6.86 -5.95
C GLN A 425 0.07 6.03 -4.98
N GLY A 426 -1.24 5.89 -5.19
CA GLY A 426 -2.04 4.96 -4.39
C GLY A 426 -3.33 4.58 -5.09
N VAL A 427 -3.96 3.47 -4.69
CA VAL A 427 -5.21 3.00 -5.31
C VAL A 427 -6.18 2.49 -4.23
N VAL A 428 -6.90 1.39 -4.47
CA VAL A 428 -8.02 0.93 -3.64
C VAL A 428 -7.56 0.39 -2.30
N HIS A 429 -6.49 -0.39 -2.29
CA HIS A 429 -5.96 -0.98 -1.07
C HIS A 429 -5.35 0.10 -0.15
N CYS A 430 -4.76 1.15 -0.73
CA CYS A 430 -4.15 2.26 0.01
C CYS A 430 -5.15 3.14 0.78
N ILE A 431 -6.38 3.27 0.29
CA ILE A 431 -7.39 4.21 0.84
C ILE A 431 -8.25 3.63 1.98
N LYS A 432 -7.93 2.42 2.44
CA LYS A 432 -8.70 1.72 3.47
C LYS A 432 -7.79 1.13 4.53
N LYS A 433 -8.36 0.70 5.66
CA LYS A 433 -7.73 -0.29 6.56
C LYS A 433 -8.74 -1.38 6.91
N TYR A 434 -8.36 -2.65 6.85
CA TYR A 434 -9.21 -3.72 7.40
C TYR A 434 -9.14 -3.68 8.91
N LEU A 435 -10.30 -3.60 9.58
CA LEU A 435 -10.39 -3.65 11.03
C LEU A 435 -10.82 -5.03 11.53
N ALA A 436 -11.60 -5.76 10.74
CA ALA A 436 -12.00 -7.12 11.05
C ALA A 436 -12.30 -7.95 9.80
N ARG A 437 -12.01 -9.25 9.91
CA ARG A 437 -12.42 -10.30 8.97
C ARG A 437 -13.30 -11.30 9.71
N SER A 438 -14.32 -11.85 9.06
CA SER A 438 -15.07 -13.01 9.56
C SER A 438 -14.66 -14.27 8.80
N ALA A 439 -14.79 -15.44 9.44
CA ALA A 439 -14.54 -16.73 8.78
C ALA A 439 -15.42 -16.94 7.53
#